data_AF-A0A378AVK4-F1
#
_entry.id   AF-A0A378AVK4-F1
#
_cell.length_a   1.000
_cell.length_b   1.000
_cell.length_c   1.000
_cell.angle_alpha   90.00
_cell.angle_beta   90.00
_cell.angle_gamma   90.00
#
_symmetry.space_group_name_H-M   'P 1'
#
loop_
_entity.id
_entity.type
_entity.pdbx_description
1 polymer ?
#
loop_
_entity_poly.entity_id
_entity_poly.type
_entity_poly.pdbx_seq_one_letter_code
_entity_poly.pdbx_strand_id
1 'polypeptide(L)'
;MLPLASIFVEPAKILFLNNAINHGIFSPLGIQQSHELGKSIFFLIEANPGPGMGVLLAYMFFGRGSAKQSAGGAAIIHFLGGIHEIYFPYVLMNPRLILAVILGGMTGVFTLTILNGGLVSPASPGSILAVLAMTPKGAYFANIAAIIAAMAVSFVVSAVLLKTSKV
;
A
#
# COMPACT_ATOMS: atom_id res chain seq x y z
N MET A 1 11.28 -9.36 10.92
CA MET A 1 11.82 -9.42 9.54
C MET A 1 10.81 -9.01 8.48
N LEU A 2 9.55 -9.46 8.54
CA LEU A 2 8.55 -9.21 7.48
C LEU A 2 8.39 -7.75 7.04
N PRO A 3 8.39 -6.73 7.94
CA PRO A 3 8.32 -5.33 7.51
C PRO A 3 9.43 -4.93 6.53
N LEU A 4 10.64 -5.48 6.68
CA LEU A 4 11.78 -5.16 5.81
C LEU A 4 11.57 -5.65 4.36
N ALA A 5 10.62 -6.56 4.11
CA ALA A 5 10.28 -6.98 2.76
C ALA A 5 9.84 -5.79 1.89
N SER A 6 9.24 -4.75 2.47
CA SER A 6 8.83 -3.53 1.77
C SER A 6 9.98 -2.79 1.08
N ILE A 7 11.23 -2.99 1.50
CA ILE A 7 12.42 -2.44 0.81
C ILE A 7 12.52 -2.97 -0.62
N PHE A 8 12.10 -4.20 -0.86
CA PHE A 8 12.12 -4.83 -2.19
C PHE A 8 10.76 -4.75 -2.88
N VAL A 9 9.68 -4.96 -2.12
CA VAL A 9 8.32 -5.00 -2.68
C VAL A 9 7.90 -3.66 -3.26
N GLU A 10 8.07 -2.56 -2.52
CA GLU A 10 7.55 -1.26 -2.96
C GLU A 10 8.25 -0.73 -4.23
N PRO A 11 9.59 -0.78 -4.36
CA PRO A 11 10.23 -0.42 -5.63
C PRO A 11 9.82 -1.33 -6.78
N ALA A 12 9.74 -2.64 -6.54
CA ALA A 12 9.36 -3.59 -7.58
C ALA A 12 7.92 -3.39 -8.06
N LYS A 13 6.98 -3.04 -7.15
CA LYS A 13 5.62 -2.64 -7.53
C LYS A 13 5.63 -1.47 -8.51
N ILE A 14 6.36 -0.39 -8.18
CA ILE A 14 6.46 0.81 -9.04
C ILE A 14 7.10 0.49 -10.40
N LEU A 15 8.00 -0.50 -10.46
CA LEU A 15 8.57 -1.03 -11.70
C LEU A 15 7.64 -2.03 -12.42
N PHE A 16 6.36 -2.10 -12.03
CA PHE A 16 5.34 -2.97 -12.62
C PHE A 16 5.63 -4.47 -12.46
N LEU A 17 6.41 -4.85 -11.45
CA LEU A 17 6.67 -6.26 -11.09
C LEU A 17 5.68 -6.79 -10.03
N ASN A 18 4.59 -6.06 -9.78
CA ASN A 18 3.59 -6.39 -8.77
C ASN A 18 2.94 -7.78 -8.99
N ASN A 19 2.60 -8.13 -10.23
CA ASN A 19 2.00 -9.42 -10.58
C ASN A 19 2.95 -10.59 -10.31
N ALA A 20 4.24 -10.42 -10.62
CA ALA A 20 5.26 -11.45 -10.36
C ALA A 20 5.42 -11.69 -8.86
N ILE A 21 5.42 -10.63 -8.06
CA ILE A 21 5.53 -10.73 -6.60
C ILE A 21 4.26 -11.30 -5.98
N ASN A 22 3.10 -10.79 -6.38
CA ASN A 22 1.82 -11.17 -5.79
C ASN A 22 1.45 -12.61 -6.17
N HIS A 23 1.38 -12.94 -7.46
CA HIS A 23 0.98 -14.28 -7.92
C HIS A 23 2.11 -15.31 -7.80
N GLY A 24 3.37 -14.89 -7.95
CA GLY A 24 4.51 -15.81 -7.92
C GLY A 24 5.01 -16.15 -6.52
N ILE A 25 4.86 -15.25 -5.54
CA ILE A 25 5.45 -15.44 -4.20
C ILE A 25 4.39 -15.34 -3.10
N PHE A 26 3.67 -14.22 -2.98
CA PHE A 26 2.84 -13.97 -1.81
C PHE A 26 1.51 -14.74 -1.81
N SER A 27 0.89 -14.95 -2.97
CA SER A 27 -0.36 -15.70 -3.08
C SER A 27 -0.18 -17.17 -2.63
N PRO A 28 0.82 -17.92 -3.13
CA PRO A 28 1.07 -19.29 -2.64
C PRO A 28 1.34 -19.37 -1.14
N LEU A 29 2.23 -18.50 -0.62
CA LEU A 29 2.54 -18.44 0.81
C LEU A 29 1.30 -18.08 1.65
N GLY A 30 0.49 -17.15 1.14
CA GLY A 30 -0.71 -16.70 1.81
C GLY A 30 -1.80 -17.77 1.84
N ILE A 31 -1.97 -18.54 0.76
CA ILE A 31 -2.92 -19.65 0.71
C ILE A 31 -2.53 -20.72 1.75
N GLN A 32 -1.26 -21.11 1.79
CA GLN A 32 -0.78 -22.07 2.77
C GLN A 32 -1.02 -21.60 4.21
N GLN A 33 -0.63 -20.36 4.53
CA GLN A 33 -0.84 -19.79 5.86
C GLN A 33 -2.33 -19.62 6.21
N SER A 34 -3.16 -19.23 5.25
CA SER A 34 -4.60 -19.06 5.46
C SER A 34 -5.30 -20.39 5.70
N HIS A 35 -4.87 -21.48 5.07
CA HIS A 35 -5.37 -22.83 5.37
C HIS A 35 -5.11 -23.27 6.81
N GLU A 36 -3.97 -22.88 7.38
CA GLU A 36 -3.57 -23.26 8.75
C GLU A 36 -4.16 -22.32 9.81
N LEU A 37 -4.16 -21.01 9.55
CA LEU A 37 -4.46 -19.97 10.54
C LEU A 37 -5.78 -19.22 10.27
N GLY A 38 -6.47 -19.55 9.17
CA GLY A 38 -7.70 -18.88 8.72
C GLY A 38 -7.49 -17.49 8.12
N LYS A 39 -6.24 -16.99 8.07
CA LYS A 39 -5.87 -15.69 7.49
C LYS A 39 -4.39 -15.63 7.16
N SER A 40 -4.01 -14.67 6.31
CA SER A 40 -2.61 -14.40 6.00
C SER A 40 -2.31 -12.91 5.84
N ILE A 41 -1.16 -12.49 6.39
CA ILE A 41 -0.60 -11.15 6.20
C ILE A 41 -0.07 -10.97 4.77
N PHE A 42 0.38 -12.06 4.11
CA PHE A 42 0.98 -11.99 2.78
C PHE A 42 0.04 -11.39 1.73
N PHE A 43 -1.28 -11.60 1.88
CA PHE A 43 -2.28 -11.00 1.00
C PHE A 43 -2.38 -9.48 1.10
N LEU A 44 -1.91 -8.87 2.20
CA LEU A 44 -1.92 -7.42 2.40
C LEU A 44 -0.57 -6.75 2.13
N ILE A 45 0.51 -7.51 1.94
CA ILE A 45 1.83 -6.91 1.67
C ILE A 45 1.79 -6.10 0.38
N GLU A 46 1.14 -6.63 -0.66
CA GLU A 46 0.97 -5.94 -1.94
C GLU A 46 -0.35 -5.17 -1.98
N ALA A 47 -1.46 -5.76 -1.52
CA ALA A 47 -2.79 -5.19 -1.68
C ALA A 47 -3.11 -4.02 -0.72
N ASN A 48 -2.26 -3.67 0.25
CA ASN A 48 -2.50 -2.54 1.15
C ASN A 48 -2.49 -1.22 0.37
N PRO A 49 -3.62 -0.48 0.28
CA PRO A 49 -3.67 0.76 -0.47
C PRO A 49 -3.05 1.96 0.27
N GLY A 50 -2.71 1.80 1.55
CA GLY A 50 -2.20 2.87 2.41
C GLY A 50 -0.98 3.62 1.86
N PRO A 51 0.13 2.94 1.49
CA PRO A 51 1.33 3.61 1.01
C PRO A 51 1.07 4.50 -0.21
N GLY A 52 0.39 3.99 -1.24
CA GLY A 52 0.03 4.75 -2.44
C GLY A 52 -0.94 5.90 -2.14
N MET A 53 -1.92 5.67 -1.25
CA MET A 53 -2.87 6.70 -0.84
C MET A 53 -2.17 7.87 -0.14
N GLY A 54 -1.17 7.59 0.71
CA GLY A 54 -0.37 8.62 1.36
C GLY A 54 0.37 9.53 0.36
N VAL A 55 0.96 8.95 -0.70
CA VAL A 55 1.61 9.70 -1.77
C VAL A 55 0.61 10.60 -2.50
N LEU A 56 -0.54 10.04 -2.89
CA LEU A 56 -1.57 10.77 -3.64
C LEU A 56 -2.13 11.93 -2.83
N LEU A 57 -2.45 11.72 -1.55
CA LEU A 57 -2.85 12.78 -0.64
C LEU A 57 -1.77 13.86 -0.52
N ALA A 58 -0.50 13.48 -0.42
CA ALA A 58 0.59 14.45 -0.36
C ALA A 58 0.68 15.31 -1.62
N TYR A 59 0.45 14.73 -2.80
CA TYR A 59 0.34 15.49 -4.06
C TYR A 59 -0.91 16.39 -4.10
N MET A 60 -2.06 15.94 -3.60
CA MET A 60 -3.27 16.75 -3.54
C MET A 60 -3.06 18.04 -2.72
N PHE A 61 -2.38 17.94 -1.57
CA PHE A 61 -2.19 19.09 -0.70
C PHE A 61 -0.93 19.90 -1.06
N PHE A 62 0.20 19.24 -1.31
CA PHE A 62 1.53 19.86 -1.42
C PHE A 62 2.17 19.74 -2.80
N GLY A 63 1.57 19.01 -3.73
CA GLY A 63 2.02 18.94 -5.12
C GLY A 63 1.86 20.28 -5.86
N ARG A 64 2.36 20.32 -7.10
CA ARG A 64 2.24 21.48 -8.00
C ARG A 64 1.82 21.05 -9.40
N GLY A 65 1.36 22.01 -10.19
CA GLY A 65 1.03 21.80 -11.61
C GLY A 65 -0.07 20.76 -11.84
N SER A 66 0.04 20.05 -12.96
CA SER A 66 -0.92 19.01 -13.38
C SER A 66 -1.01 17.86 -12.38
N ALA A 67 0.10 17.44 -11.77
CA ALA A 67 0.12 16.35 -10.80
C ALA A 67 -0.79 16.63 -9.60
N LYS A 68 -0.83 17.87 -9.07
CA LYS A 68 -1.76 18.24 -8.00
C LYS A 68 -3.22 18.14 -8.43
N GLN A 69 -3.52 18.60 -9.65
CA GLN A 69 -4.90 18.62 -10.19
C GLN A 69 -5.43 17.20 -10.40
N SER A 70 -4.59 16.28 -10.88
CA SER A 70 -4.98 14.89 -11.14
C SER A 70 -4.98 13.99 -9.89
N ALA A 71 -4.26 14.37 -8.83
CA ALA A 71 -4.05 13.51 -7.66
C ALA A 71 -5.35 13.11 -6.94
N GLY A 72 -6.34 14.00 -6.90
CA GLY A 72 -7.64 13.70 -6.26
C GLY A 72 -8.40 12.58 -6.97
N GLY A 73 -8.48 12.63 -8.31
CA GLY A 73 -9.11 11.57 -9.10
C GLY A 73 -8.33 10.26 -8.99
N ALA A 74 -7.00 10.33 -9.06
CA ALA A 74 -6.13 9.17 -8.87
C ALA A 74 -6.32 8.53 -7.49
N ALA A 75 -6.50 9.32 -6.42
CA ALA A 75 -6.72 8.82 -5.06
C ALA A 75 -8.01 8.01 -4.94
N ILE A 76 -9.09 8.45 -5.59
CA ILE A 76 -10.37 7.73 -5.62
C ILE A 76 -10.21 6.40 -6.37
N ILE A 77 -9.62 6.43 -7.56
CA ILE A 77 -9.39 5.23 -8.39
C ILE A 77 -8.49 4.22 -7.66
N HIS A 78 -7.43 4.70 -7.02
CA HIS A 78 -6.51 3.89 -6.23
C HIS A 78 -7.22 3.23 -5.04
N PHE A 79 -7.85 4.04 -4.18
CA PHE A 79 -8.33 3.57 -2.89
C PHE A 79 -9.63 2.76 -3.01
N LEU A 80 -10.58 3.23 -3.82
CA LEU A 80 -11.88 2.58 -4.02
C LEU A 80 -11.88 1.61 -5.21
N GLY A 81 -11.19 1.95 -6.29
CA GLY A 81 -11.08 1.09 -7.47
C GLY A 81 -10.03 0.00 -7.34
N GLY A 82 -9.02 0.18 -6.47
CA GLY A 82 -7.98 -0.83 -6.22
C GLY A 82 -6.93 -0.93 -7.32
N ILE A 83 -6.80 0.09 -8.17
CA ILE A 83 -5.81 0.15 -9.24
C ILE A 83 -4.56 0.85 -8.69
N HIS A 84 -3.58 0.07 -8.22
CA HIS A 84 -2.38 0.60 -7.56
C HIS A 84 -1.44 1.29 -8.55
N GLU A 85 -1.49 0.90 -9.82
CA GLU A 85 -0.67 1.46 -10.88
C GLU A 85 -0.90 2.96 -11.08
N ILE A 86 -2.07 3.50 -10.67
CA ILE A 86 -2.40 4.91 -10.86
C ILE A 86 -1.52 5.85 -10.01
N TYR A 87 -0.93 5.38 -8.91
CA TYR A 87 0.00 6.19 -8.12
C TYR A 87 1.46 6.06 -8.58
N PHE A 88 1.80 5.05 -9.39
CA PHE A 88 3.20 4.80 -9.80
C PHE A 88 3.80 6.00 -10.56
N PRO A 89 3.10 6.65 -11.51
CA PRO A 89 3.62 7.84 -12.19
C PRO A 89 4.01 8.96 -11.23
N TYR A 90 3.26 9.15 -10.12
CA TYR A 90 3.56 10.17 -9.12
C TYR A 90 4.89 9.90 -8.41
N VAL A 91 5.19 8.64 -8.12
CA VAL A 91 6.49 8.26 -7.54
C VAL A 91 7.60 8.35 -8.59
N LEU A 92 7.35 7.98 -9.84
CA LEU A 92 8.33 8.08 -10.92
C LEU A 92 8.70 9.54 -11.27
N MET A 93 7.77 10.49 -11.13
CA MET A 93 8.03 11.93 -11.30
C MET A 93 8.99 12.47 -10.24
N ASN A 94 9.00 11.90 -9.03
CA ASN A 94 9.94 12.23 -7.98
C ASN A 94 10.39 10.95 -7.25
N PRO A 95 11.43 10.25 -7.78
CA PRO A 95 11.85 8.94 -7.27
C PRO A 95 12.23 8.90 -5.79
N ARG A 96 12.49 10.05 -5.15
CA ARG A 96 12.67 10.13 -3.69
C ARG A 96 11.45 9.63 -2.91
N LEU A 97 10.26 9.71 -3.51
CA LEU A 97 9.01 9.20 -2.92
C LEU A 97 8.97 7.67 -2.81
N ILE A 98 9.91 6.94 -3.42
CA ILE A 98 10.12 5.51 -3.14
C ILE A 98 10.37 5.30 -1.64
N LEU A 99 11.10 6.21 -0.97
CA LEU A 99 11.31 6.13 0.47
C LEU A 99 10.00 6.23 1.26
N ALA A 100 9.06 7.06 0.80
CA ALA A 100 7.77 7.24 1.46
C ALA A 100 6.92 5.97 1.39
N VAL A 101 6.86 5.32 0.22
CA VAL A 101 6.10 4.08 0.08
C VAL A 101 6.78 2.91 0.79
N ILE A 102 8.12 2.83 0.83
CA ILE A 102 8.84 1.83 1.64
C ILE A 102 8.47 1.99 3.10
N LEU A 103 8.60 3.19 3.67
CA LEU A 103 8.31 3.42 5.09
C LEU A 103 6.82 3.21 5.41
N GLY A 104 5.92 3.61 4.49
CA GLY A 104 4.49 3.32 4.59
C GLY A 104 4.21 1.83 4.59
N GLY A 105 4.76 1.08 3.64
CA GLY A 105 4.62 -0.38 3.52
C GLY A 105 5.16 -1.10 4.75
N MET A 106 6.38 -0.73 5.19
CA MET A 106 7.00 -1.26 6.41
C MET A 106 6.09 -1.05 7.63
N THR A 107 5.52 0.16 7.77
CA THR A 107 4.61 0.49 8.87
C THR A 107 3.35 -0.36 8.82
N GLY A 108 2.71 -0.48 7.64
CA GLY A 108 1.52 -1.32 7.48
C GLY A 108 1.78 -2.78 7.84
N VAL A 109 2.86 -3.37 7.31
CA VAL A 109 3.24 -4.76 7.60
C VAL A 109 3.58 -4.96 9.08
N PHE A 110 4.25 -3.98 9.70
CA PHE A 110 4.55 -4.00 11.13
C PHE A 110 3.28 -3.95 11.98
N THR A 111 2.34 -3.06 11.66
CA THR A 111 1.03 -2.97 12.34
C THR A 111 0.26 -4.28 12.21
N LEU A 112 0.23 -4.90 11.02
CA LEU A 112 -0.40 -6.22 10.82
C LEU A 112 0.27 -7.31 11.67
N THR A 113 1.59 -7.28 11.80
CA THR A 113 2.34 -8.26 12.59
C THR A 113 2.02 -8.14 14.08
N ILE A 114 1.95 -6.92 14.62
CA ILE A 114 1.65 -6.68 16.04
C ILE A 114 0.19 -6.97 16.37
N LEU A 115 -0.73 -6.50 15.51
CA LEU A 115 -2.17 -6.63 15.76
C LEU A 115 -2.75 -7.95 15.23
N ASN A 116 -1.89 -8.84 14.70
CA ASN A 116 -2.28 -10.11 14.11
C ASN A 116 -3.39 -9.93 13.05
N GLY A 117 -3.14 -9.07 12.06
CA GLY A 117 -4.03 -8.84 10.92
C GLY A 117 -3.87 -9.89 9.82
N GLY A 118 -4.55 -9.68 8.70
CA GLY A 118 -4.50 -10.57 7.53
C GLY A 118 -5.85 -10.71 6.82
N LEU A 119 -5.83 -11.36 5.66
CA LEU A 119 -7.03 -11.66 4.86
C LEU A 119 -7.22 -13.17 4.71
N VAL A 120 -8.45 -13.59 4.43
CA VAL A 120 -8.76 -15.02 4.16
C VAL A 120 -8.30 -15.47 2.77
N SER A 121 -8.21 -14.52 1.83
CA SER A 121 -7.91 -14.73 0.41
C SER A 121 -7.27 -13.45 -0.16
N PRO A 122 -6.52 -13.51 -1.29
CA PRO A 122 -6.06 -12.31 -1.99
C PRO A 122 -7.22 -11.36 -2.31
N ALA A 123 -7.03 -10.07 -2.10
CA ALA A 123 -7.97 -9.03 -2.51
C ALA A 123 -7.67 -8.61 -3.95
N SER A 124 -8.65 -8.76 -4.85
CA SER A 124 -8.54 -8.32 -6.24
C SER A 124 -9.87 -7.71 -6.73
N PRO A 125 -9.87 -6.45 -7.22
CA PRO A 125 -8.77 -5.48 -7.17
C PRO A 125 -8.31 -5.15 -5.74
N GLY A 126 -7.12 -4.54 -5.58
CA GLY A 126 -6.53 -4.20 -4.28
C GLY A 126 -7.19 -3.00 -3.57
N SER A 127 -8.52 -2.86 -3.67
CA SER A 127 -9.28 -1.74 -3.10
C SER A 127 -9.55 -1.92 -1.61
N ILE A 128 -9.84 -0.83 -0.90
CA ILE A 128 -10.28 -0.90 0.50
C ILE A 128 -11.53 -1.77 0.65
N LEU A 129 -12.43 -1.74 -0.33
CA LEU A 129 -13.67 -2.51 -0.30
C LEU A 129 -13.38 -4.01 -0.38
N ALA A 130 -12.51 -4.42 -1.29
CA ALA A 130 -12.08 -5.81 -1.43
C ALA A 130 -11.31 -6.28 -0.19
N VAL A 131 -10.44 -5.44 0.35
CA VAL A 131 -9.71 -5.72 1.60
C VAL A 131 -10.69 -5.94 2.76
N LEU A 132 -11.69 -5.07 2.95
CA LEU A 132 -12.69 -5.21 4.00
C LEU A 132 -13.60 -6.43 3.79
N ALA A 133 -13.92 -6.77 2.55
CA ALA A 133 -14.69 -7.96 2.21
C ALA A 133 -13.92 -9.26 2.52
N MET A 134 -12.61 -9.28 2.26
CA MET A 134 -11.73 -10.44 2.52
C MET A 134 -11.17 -10.47 3.95
N THR A 135 -11.53 -9.50 4.79
CA THR A 135 -11.08 -9.45 6.18
C THR A 135 -11.91 -10.41 7.04
N PRO A 136 -11.28 -11.38 7.74
CA PRO A 136 -12.00 -12.26 8.64
C PRO A 136 -12.52 -11.51 9.87
N LYS A 137 -13.58 -12.05 10.49
CA LYS A 137 -14.11 -11.55 11.76
C LYS A 137 -12.99 -11.47 12.80
N GLY A 138 -12.91 -10.34 13.49
CA GLY A 138 -11.85 -10.07 14.49
C GLY A 138 -10.57 -9.43 13.95
N ALA A 139 -10.34 -9.40 12.63
CA ALA A 139 -9.14 -8.77 12.04
C ALA A 139 -9.38 -7.34 11.50
N TYR A 140 -10.62 -6.84 11.50
CA TYR A 140 -10.97 -5.51 10.98
C TYR A 140 -10.15 -4.39 11.60
N PHE A 141 -10.04 -4.36 12.93
CA PHE A 141 -9.26 -3.34 13.61
C PHE A 141 -7.79 -3.36 13.17
N ALA A 142 -7.18 -4.54 13.10
CA ALA A 142 -5.79 -4.71 12.67
C ALA A 142 -5.57 -4.23 11.23
N ASN A 143 -6.44 -4.64 10.30
CA ASN A 143 -6.31 -4.32 8.88
C ASN A 143 -6.54 -2.82 8.62
N ILE A 144 -7.58 -2.22 9.23
CA ILE A 144 -7.87 -0.79 9.09
C ILE A 144 -6.73 0.04 9.72
N ALA A 145 -6.26 -0.33 10.91
CA ALA A 145 -5.14 0.35 11.56
C ALA A 145 -3.88 0.29 10.70
N ALA A 146 -3.58 -0.85 10.07
CA ALA A 146 -2.43 -1.00 9.18
C ALA A 146 -2.52 -0.11 7.93
N ILE A 147 -3.70 0.01 7.33
CA ILE A 147 -3.92 0.86 6.15
C ILE A 147 -3.76 2.34 6.54
N ILE A 148 -4.37 2.77 7.65
CA ILE A 148 -4.29 4.14 8.14
C ILE A 148 -2.85 4.50 8.54
N ALA A 149 -2.15 3.62 9.26
CA ALA A 149 -0.77 3.86 9.67
C ALA A 149 0.17 3.95 8.46
N ALA A 150 0.04 3.04 7.49
CA ALA A 150 0.81 3.09 6.24
C ALA A 150 0.54 4.37 5.45
N MET A 151 -0.73 4.78 5.35
CA MET A 151 -1.15 6.02 4.71
C MET A 151 -0.58 7.25 5.41
N ALA A 152 -0.66 7.31 6.73
CA ALA A 152 -0.18 8.45 7.51
C ALA A 152 1.34 8.62 7.38
N VAL A 153 2.11 7.53 7.51
CA VAL A 153 3.57 7.57 7.37
C VAL A 153 3.97 7.95 5.95
N SER A 154 3.39 7.30 4.93
CA SER A 154 3.68 7.63 3.54
C SER A 154 3.31 9.09 3.21
N PHE A 155 2.17 9.59 3.71
CA PHE A 155 1.75 10.97 3.55
C PHE A 155 2.74 11.95 4.17
N VAL A 156 3.13 11.76 5.43
CA VAL A 156 4.05 12.67 6.14
C VAL A 156 5.41 12.71 5.44
N VAL A 157 5.97 11.56 5.09
CA VAL A 157 7.27 11.48 4.40
C VAL A 157 7.16 12.13 3.01
N SER A 158 6.11 11.82 2.25
CA SER A 158 5.87 12.43 0.94
C SER A 158 5.70 13.94 1.02
N ALA A 159 4.95 14.44 2.01
CA ALA A 159 4.73 15.87 2.21
C ALA A 159 6.05 16.63 2.48
N VAL A 160 6.94 16.06 3.29
CA VAL A 160 8.27 16.62 3.55
C VAL A 160 9.13 16.62 2.28
N LEU A 161 9.16 15.50 1.55
CA LEU A 161 9.95 15.35 0.32
C LEU A 161 9.46 16.26 -0.82
N LEU A 162 8.14 16.47 -0.94
CA LEU A 162 7.56 17.37 -1.93
C LEU A 162 7.86 18.84 -1.61
N LYS A 163 7.78 19.25 -0.34
CA LYS A 163 8.08 20.63 0.07
C LYS A 163 9.56 21.00 -0.08
N THR A 164 10.45 20.04 0.14
CA THR A 164 11.90 20.24 0.04
C THR A 164 12.43 20.11 -1.39
N SER A 165 11.58 19.68 -2.34
CA SER A 165 11.93 19.61 -3.74
C SER A 165 11.39 20.82 -4.50
N LYS A 166 12.25 21.48 -5.28
CA LYS A 166 11.81 22.39 -6.34
C LYS A 166 11.33 21.54 -7.53
N VAL A 167 10.16 20.93 -7.41
CA VAL A 167 9.38 20.47 -8.57
C VAL A 167 8.31 21.50 -8.86
#